data_AF-M3I104-F1
#
_entry.id   AF-M3I104-F1
#
_cell.length_a   1.000
_cell.length_b   1.000
_cell.length_c   1.000
_cell.angle_alpha   90.00
_cell.angle_beta   90.00
_cell.angle_gamma   90.00
#
_symmetry.space_group_name_H-M   'P 1'
#
loop_
_entity.id
_entity.type
_entity.pdbx_description
1 polymer ?
#
loop_
_entity_poly.entity_id
_entity_poly.type
_entity_poly.pdbx_seq_one_letter_code
_entity_poly.pdbx_strand_id
1 'polypeptide(L)'
;MDEKGENGVGELSSEYNRLQEKFEELELLGALKNPEDLKPAFLNIHPGAGGTESQDWAEMLLRMYTRYFEKKGYQYSLIDVQAGDGAGIKNATLHVIGDFAFGFLKGENGVHRLVRISPFDANKRRHTSFVSVHVSPEIDDDIDIKIEEKDIRVDVYRSSGAGGQHVNTTDSAVRITHMPSGIVVACQNERSQIKNRDTAFKMLKARLYELEQEKAKEELEKNPEKKRHHLGFSDS
;
A
#
# COMPACT_ATOMS: atom_id res chain seq x y z
N MET A 1 -42.96 26.40 42.04
CA MET A 1 -42.67 25.11 41.38
C MET A 1 -42.31 25.46 39.94
N ASP A 2 -41.33 24.77 39.33
CA ASP A 2 -41.04 24.73 37.87
C ASP A 2 -39.60 25.07 37.43
N GLU A 3 -38.69 25.53 38.30
CA GLU A 3 -37.28 25.73 37.88
C GLU A 3 -36.41 24.45 37.92
N LYS A 4 -36.79 23.45 38.72
CA LYS A 4 -36.03 22.18 38.82
C LYS A 4 -36.37 21.18 37.72
N GLY A 5 -37.50 21.35 37.03
CA GLY A 5 -37.95 20.46 35.96
C GLY A 5 -37.25 20.72 34.63
N GLU A 6 -37.06 21.99 34.25
CA GLU A 6 -36.40 22.36 32.99
C GLU A 6 -34.90 22.06 32.99
N ASN A 7 -34.18 22.30 34.10
CA ASN A 7 -32.77 21.94 34.22
C ASN A 7 -32.53 20.42 34.16
N GLY A 8 -33.42 19.62 34.78
CA GLY A 8 -33.32 18.16 34.73
C GLY A 8 -33.54 17.59 33.32
N VAL A 9 -34.42 18.20 32.52
CA VAL A 9 -34.66 17.79 31.13
C VAL A 9 -33.48 18.17 30.22
N GLY A 10 -32.89 19.35 30.44
CA GLY A 10 -31.69 19.79 29.71
C GLY A 10 -30.46 18.92 30.01
N GLU A 11 -30.21 18.61 31.28
CA GLU A 11 -29.13 17.70 31.71
C GLU A 11 -29.34 16.29 31.13
N LEU A 12 -30.57 15.74 31.22
CA LEU A 12 -30.90 14.43 30.66
C LEU A 12 -30.73 14.38 29.14
N SER A 13 -31.10 15.45 28.43
CA SER A 13 -30.92 15.54 26.97
C SER A 13 -29.43 15.58 26.60
N SER A 14 -28.60 16.27 27.38
CA SER A 14 -27.15 16.32 27.15
C SER A 14 -26.47 14.96 27.37
N GLU A 15 -26.86 14.23 28.43
CA GLU A 15 -26.36 12.89 28.71
C GLU A 15 -26.84 11.87 27.67
N TYR A 16 -28.10 11.99 27.22
CA TYR A 16 -28.62 11.16 26.12
C TYR A 16 -27.81 11.36 24.83
N ASN A 17 -27.55 12.62 24.43
CA ASN A 17 -26.76 12.91 23.23
C ASN A 17 -25.34 12.34 23.35
N ARG A 18 -24.70 12.49 24.52
CA ARG A 18 -23.37 11.93 24.77
C ARG A 18 -23.35 10.40 24.70
N LEU A 19 -24.39 9.74 25.21
CA LEU A 19 -24.51 8.29 25.15
C LEU A 19 -24.74 7.82 23.71
N GLN A 20 -25.57 8.55 22.96
CA GLN A 20 -25.84 8.28 21.56
C GLN A 20 -24.56 8.40 20.71
N GLU A 21 -23.77 9.48 20.88
CA GLU A 21 -22.49 9.64 20.19
C GLU A 21 -21.54 8.47 20.44
N LYS A 22 -21.43 8.01 21.70
CA LYS A 22 -20.59 6.85 22.05
C LYS A 22 -21.11 5.54 21.46
N PHE A 23 -22.44 5.38 21.39
CA PHE A 23 -23.05 4.20 20.82
C PHE A 23 -22.78 4.11 19.31
N GLU A 24 -22.93 5.22 18.59
CA GLU A 24 -22.59 5.33 17.17
C GLU A 24 -21.11 5.03 16.91
N GLU A 25 -20.21 5.48 17.80
CA GLU A 25 -18.77 5.17 17.73
C GLU A 25 -18.49 3.67 17.88
N LEU A 26 -19.17 3.01 18.83
CA LEU A 26 -19.06 1.56 19.04
C LEU A 26 -19.66 0.76 17.88
N GLU A 27 -20.77 1.21 17.31
CA GLU A 27 -21.40 0.56 16.15
C GLU A 27 -20.46 0.61 14.94
N LEU A 28 -19.80 1.76 14.72
CA LEU A 28 -18.82 1.93 13.67
C LEU A 28 -17.60 1.02 13.87
N LEU A 29 -17.07 0.91 15.09
CA LEU A 29 -16.03 -0.06 15.42
C LEU A 29 -16.51 -1.50 15.20
N GLY A 30 -17.77 -1.79 15.50
CA GLY A 30 -18.40 -3.09 15.23
C GLY A 30 -18.48 -3.44 13.75
N ALA A 31 -18.50 -2.45 12.85
CA ALA A 31 -18.44 -2.67 11.41
C ALA A 31 -17.01 -2.99 10.90
N LEU A 32 -15.98 -2.63 11.66
CA LEU A 32 -14.56 -2.87 11.35
C LEU A 32 -14.10 -4.25 11.82
N LYS A 33 -14.57 -5.29 11.12
CA LYS A 33 -14.35 -6.70 11.52
C LYS A 33 -13.13 -7.35 10.86
N ASN A 34 -12.53 -6.72 9.85
CA ASN A 34 -11.44 -7.35 9.13
C ASN A 34 -10.13 -7.20 9.90
N PRO A 35 -9.25 -8.22 9.92
CA PRO A 35 -7.94 -8.12 10.57
C PRO A 35 -7.09 -6.95 10.05
N GLU A 36 -7.30 -6.58 8.78
CA GLU A 36 -6.61 -5.45 8.14
C GLU A 36 -7.09 -4.10 8.66
N ASP A 37 -8.31 -3.99 9.20
CA ASP A 37 -8.88 -2.72 9.63
C ASP A 37 -8.06 -2.07 10.75
N LEU A 38 -7.38 -2.88 11.57
CA LEU A 38 -6.49 -2.47 12.66
C LEU A 38 -5.14 -1.94 12.20
N LYS A 39 -4.76 -2.19 10.93
CA LYS A 39 -3.42 -1.88 10.45
C LYS A 39 -3.24 -0.39 10.19
N PRO A 40 -2.00 0.11 10.26
CA PRO A 40 -1.65 1.40 9.69
C PRO A 40 -2.01 1.47 8.20
N ALA A 41 -2.13 2.67 7.66
CA ALA A 41 -2.56 2.88 6.29
C ALA A 41 -1.59 3.76 5.50
N PHE A 42 -1.43 3.45 4.22
CA PHE A 42 -0.87 4.35 3.24
C PHE A 42 -2.01 5.04 2.48
N LEU A 43 -2.02 6.37 2.50
CA LEU A 43 -2.95 7.20 1.75
C LEU A 43 -2.20 7.92 0.63
N ASN A 44 -2.58 7.62 -0.61
CA ASN A 44 -2.02 8.18 -1.83
C ASN A 44 -3.02 9.13 -2.47
N ILE A 45 -2.57 10.33 -2.83
CA ILE A 45 -3.37 11.38 -3.46
C ILE A 45 -2.77 11.70 -4.82
N HIS A 46 -3.55 11.43 -5.86
CA HIS A 46 -3.15 11.63 -7.24
C HIS A 46 -4.13 12.57 -7.96
N PRO A 47 -3.71 13.76 -8.41
CA PRO A 47 -4.55 14.61 -9.24
C PRO A 47 -4.86 13.93 -10.56
N GLY A 48 -6.12 13.97 -10.96
CA GLY A 48 -6.56 13.51 -12.28
C GLY A 48 -6.28 14.53 -13.38
N ALA A 49 -6.90 14.32 -14.55
CA ALA A 49 -6.86 15.29 -15.64
C ALA A 49 -7.42 16.65 -15.18
N GLY A 50 -6.78 17.75 -15.61
CA GLY A 50 -7.17 19.12 -15.24
C GLY A 50 -6.01 20.07 -14.91
N GLY A 51 -4.76 19.61 -15.00
CA GLY A 51 -3.58 20.46 -14.86
C GLY A 51 -3.47 21.10 -13.47
N THR A 52 -3.11 22.38 -13.43
CA THR A 52 -2.91 23.15 -12.18
C THR A 52 -4.14 23.17 -11.26
N GLU A 53 -5.36 23.15 -11.81
CA GLU A 53 -6.58 23.15 -10.99
C GLU A 53 -6.75 21.83 -10.22
N SER A 54 -6.49 20.69 -10.87
CA SER A 54 -6.54 19.38 -10.22
C SER A 54 -5.39 19.21 -9.22
N GLN A 55 -4.21 19.79 -9.50
CA GLN A 55 -3.09 19.81 -8.56
C GLN A 55 -3.41 20.61 -7.30
N ASP A 56 -4.03 21.79 -7.43
CA ASP A 56 -4.47 22.60 -6.29
C ASP A 56 -5.55 21.88 -5.47
N TRP A 57 -6.49 21.21 -6.14
CA TRP A 57 -7.49 20.38 -5.45
C TRP A 57 -6.84 19.22 -4.67
N ALA A 58 -5.81 18.57 -5.24
CA ALA A 58 -5.07 17.52 -4.54
C ALA A 58 -4.38 18.06 -3.27
N GLU A 59 -3.82 19.27 -3.32
CA GLU A 59 -3.21 19.92 -2.15
C GLU A 59 -4.26 20.26 -1.08
N MET A 60 -5.44 20.71 -1.49
CA MET A 60 -6.56 20.94 -0.56
C MET A 60 -6.99 19.65 0.15
N LEU A 61 -7.04 18.53 -0.57
CA LEU A 61 -7.35 17.21 0.03
C LEU A 61 -6.23 16.75 0.97
N LEU A 62 -4.97 16.93 0.60
CA LEU A 62 -3.84 16.64 1.48
C LEU A 62 -3.96 17.42 2.81
N ARG A 63 -4.28 18.71 2.72
CA ARG A 63 -4.50 19.56 3.89
C ARG A 63 -5.75 19.16 4.70
N MET A 64 -6.79 18.65 4.04
CA MET A 64 -7.99 18.13 4.69
C MET A 64 -7.64 16.89 5.53
N TYR A 65 -6.94 15.92 4.93
CA TYR A 65 -6.59 14.67 5.61
C TYR A 65 -5.60 14.88 6.76
N THR A 66 -4.57 15.68 6.57
CA THR A 66 -3.60 16.00 7.65
C THR A 66 -4.30 16.62 8.87
N ARG A 67 -5.23 17.57 8.67
CA ARG A 67 -6.05 18.13 9.76
C ARG A 67 -6.98 17.10 10.39
N TYR A 68 -7.54 16.19 9.59
CA TYR A 68 -8.35 15.10 10.10
C TYR A 68 -7.53 14.17 11.01
N PHE A 69 -6.30 13.82 10.62
CA PHE A 69 -5.39 13.01 11.42
C PHE A 69 -5.04 13.68 12.73
N GLU A 70 -4.71 14.98 12.71
CA GLU A 70 -4.45 15.76 13.93
C GLU A 70 -5.66 15.76 14.88
N LYS A 71 -6.87 15.93 14.34
CA LYS A 71 -8.10 15.92 15.14
C LYS A 71 -8.40 14.55 15.75
N LYS A 72 -8.11 13.47 15.03
CA LYS A 72 -8.28 12.08 15.50
C LYS A 72 -7.12 11.61 16.40
N GLY A 73 -6.03 12.37 16.49
CA GLY A 73 -4.84 11.98 17.25
C GLY A 73 -3.99 10.91 16.55
N TYR A 74 -4.11 10.76 15.23
CA TYR A 74 -3.28 9.84 14.45
C TYR A 74 -1.89 10.44 14.23
N GLN A 75 -0.87 9.59 14.31
CA GLN A 75 0.46 9.94 13.87
C GLN A 75 0.52 9.77 12.36
N TYR A 76 1.07 10.75 11.63
CA TYR A 76 1.25 10.63 10.19
C TYR A 76 2.61 11.14 9.76
N SER A 77 3.14 10.58 8.67
CA SER A 77 4.36 11.03 8.01
C SER A 77 4.16 11.13 6.51
N LEU A 78 4.69 12.20 5.91
CA LEU A 78 4.76 12.37 4.47
C LEU A 78 5.93 11.55 3.93
N ILE A 79 5.64 10.50 3.18
CA ILE A 79 6.63 9.59 2.59
C ILE A 79 7.15 10.15 1.26
N ASP A 80 6.23 10.58 0.40
CA ASP A 80 6.54 11.23 -0.87
C ASP A 80 5.60 12.43 -1.07
N VAL A 81 6.14 13.53 -1.59
CA VAL A 81 5.38 14.69 -2.02
C VAL A 81 6.07 15.29 -3.22
N GLN A 82 5.32 15.43 -4.30
CA GLN A 82 5.79 16.08 -5.52
C GLN A 82 4.96 17.32 -5.75
N ALA A 83 5.61 18.48 -5.70
CA ALA A 83 4.94 19.76 -5.96
C ALA A 83 4.49 19.86 -7.44
N GLY A 84 3.41 20.60 -7.65
CA GLY A 84 2.96 21.03 -8.98
C GLY A 84 3.92 22.01 -9.63
N ASP A 85 3.87 22.14 -10.96
CA ASP A 85 4.74 23.07 -11.70
C ASP A 85 4.32 24.55 -11.50
N GLY A 86 3.09 24.78 -11.04
CA GLY A 86 2.56 26.13 -10.78
C GLY A 86 1.94 26.26 -9.40
N ALA A 87 0.96 25.42 -9.08
CA ALA A 87 0.30 25.35 -7.78
C ALA A 87 -0.09 23.91 -7.48
N GLY A 88 -0.32 23.59 -6.21
CA GLY A 88 -0.77 22.26 -5.82
C GLY A 88 0.33 21.20 -5.77
N ILE A 89 -0.11 19.94 -5.82
CA ILE A 89 0.75 18.74 -5.80
C ILE A 89 0.45 17.84 -7.00
N LYS A 90 1.48 17.17 -7.52
CA LYS A 90 1.39 16.09 -8.53
C LYS A 90 1.21 14.71 -7.92
N ASN A 91 1.71 14.52 -6.71
CA ASN A 91 1.60 13.29 -5.95
C ASN A 91 1.80 13.59 -4.46
N ALA A 92 1.10 12.86 -3.60
CA ALA A 92 1.43 12.77 -2.18
C ALA A 92 1.11 11.38 -1.62
N THR A 93 2.04 10.84 -0.85
CA THR A 93 1.90 9.58 -0.12
C THR A 93 2.08 9.85 1.37
N LEU A 94 1.06 9.54 2.15
CA LEU A 94 1.02 9.65 3.60
C LEU A 94 1.05 8.26 4.20
N HIS A 95 1.89 8.05 5.21
CA HIS A 95 1.79 6.90 6.10
C HIS A 95 1.10 7.34 7.38
N VAL A 96 0.06 6.63 7.78
CA VAL A 96 -0.84 7.00 8.88
C VAL A 96 -0.89 5.85 9.87
N ILE A 97 -0.47 6.13 11.10
CA ILE A 97 -0.43 5.19 12.22
C ILE A 97 -1.45 5.67 13.26
N GLY A 98 -2.42 4.81 13.54
CA GLY A 98 -3.47 5.07 14.52
C GLY A 98 -4.39 3.87 14.66
N ASP A 99 -5.18 3.86 15.73
CA ASP A 99 -6.14 2.79 15.97
C ASP A 99 -7.16 2.74 14.84
N PHE A 100 -7.26 1.57 14.20
CA PHE A 100 -8.13 1.33 13.06
C PHE A 100 -7.91 2.29 11.87
N ALA A 101 -6.69 2.79 11.66
CA ALA A 101 -6.39 3.79 10.63
C ALA A 101 -6.87 3.34 9.23
N PHE A 102 -6.51 2.12 8.82
CA PHE A 102 -7.00 1.57 7.54
C PHE A 102 -8.52 1.38 7.54
N GLY A 103 -9.08 0.85 8.63
CA GLY A 103 -10.51 0.58 8.75
C GLY A 103 -11.39 1.82 8.50
N PHE A 104 -10.97 2.98 9.00
CA PHE A 104 -11.68 4.24 8.73
C PHE A 104 -11.39 4.78 7.33
N LEU A 105 -10.12 4.79 6.92
CA LEU A 105 -9.70 5.42 5.66
C LEU A 105 -10.08 4.61 4.42
N LYS A 106 -10.36 3.30 4.53
CA LYS A 106 -10.78 2.49 3.38
C LYS A 106 -12.02 3.03 2.67
N GLY A 107 -12.91 3.72 3.40
CA GLY A 107 -14.10 4.36 2.85
C GLY A 107 -13.82 5.62 2.02
N GLU A 108 -12.61 6.18 2.13
CA GLU A 108 -12.17 7.36 1.38
C GLU A 108 -11.61 7.02 0.00
N ASN A 109 -11.45 5.72 -0.30
CA ASN A 109 -11.01 5.23 -1.60
C ASN A 109 -11.96 5.68 -2.70
N GLY A 110 -11.44 6.37 -3.71
CA GLY A 110 -12.21 6.74 -4.89
C GLY A 110 -11.78 8.07 -5.50
N VAL A 111 -12.66 8.58 -6.38
CA VAL A 111 -12.44 9.84 -7.08
C VAL A 111 -13.24 10.95 -6.42
N HIS A 112 -12.53 11.96 -5.95
CA HIS A 112 -13.07 13.14 -5.28
C HIS A 112 -13.21 14.28 -6.27
N ARG A 113 -14.45 14.75 -6.48
CA ARG A 113 -14.78 15.77 -7.48
C ARG A 113 -15.00 17.14 -6.84
N LEU A 114 -14.28 18.15 -7.34
CA LEU A 114 -14.49 19.55 -6.99
C LEU A 114 -15.09 20.31 -8.19
N VAL A 115 -16.13 21.10 -7.94
CA VAL A 115 -16.71 22.04 -8.93
C VAL A 115 -16.65 23.44 -8.36
N ARG A 116 -15.79 24.30 -8.91
CA ARG A 116 -15.65 25.70 -8.46
C ARG A 116 -15.29 26.64 -9.61
N ILE A 117 -15.26 27.94 -9.34
CA ILE A 117 -14.66 28.92 -10.26
C ILE A 117 -13.15 28.86 -10.02
N SER A 118 -12.39 28.54 -11.07
CA SER A 118 -10.93 28.42 -10.96
C SER A 118 -10.30 29.78 -10.68
N PRO A 119 -9.41 29.90 -9.68
CA PRO A 119 -8.59 31.10 -9.49
C PRO A 119 -7.49 31.23 -10.55
N PHE A 120 -7.17 30.15 -11.28
CA PHE A 120 -6.13 30.11 -12.30
C PHE A 120 -6.66 30.38 -13.72
N ASP A 121 -7.99 30.35 -13.94
CA ASP A 121 -8.60 30.72 -15.22
C ASP A 121 -8.91 32.22 -15.29
N ALA A 122 -8.22 32.93 -16.20
CA ALA A 122 -8.43 34.36 -16.44
C ALA A 122 -9.89 34.71 -16.80
N ASN A 123 -10.61 33.78 -17.43
CA ASN A 123 -12.01 33.97 -17.82
C ASN A 123 -13.02 33.63 -16.71
N LYS A 124 -12.55 33.26 -15.50
CA LYS A 124 -13.39 32.90 -14.34
C LYS A 124 -14.51 31.90 -14.67
N ARG A 125 -14.24 30.93 -15.54
CA ARG A 125 -15.21 29.88 -15.85
C ARG A 125 -15.31 28.91 -14.69
N ARG A 126 -16.42 28.18 -14.64
CA ARG A 126 -16.59 27.05 -13.73
C ARG A 126 -15.78 25.87 -14.25
N HIS A 127 -14.90 25.32 -13.42
CA HIS A 127 -14.10 24.14 -13.69
C HIS A 127 -14.58 22.96 -12.83
N THR A 128 -14.37 21.77 -13.36
CA THR A 128 -14.61 20.50 -12.66
C THR A 128 -13.29 19.76 -12.62
N SER A 129 -12.81 19.49 -11.40
CA SER A 129 -11.53 18.82 -11.14
C SER A 129 -11.75 17.51 -10.40
N PHE A 130 -10.85 16.57 -10.63
CA PHE A 130 -10.90 15.23 -10.08
C PHE A 130 -9.56 14.88 -9.45
N VAL A 131 -9.61 14.24 -8.29
CA VAL A 131 -8.43 13.70 -7.59
C VAL A 131 -8.77 12.28 -7.16
N SER A 132 -7.88 11.35 -7.43
CA SER A 132 -7.97 9.99 -6.91
C SER A 132 -7.31 9.93 -5.54
N VAL A 133 -8.04 9.40 -4.56
CA VAL A 133 -7.51 9.04 -3.25
C VAL A 133 -7.51 7.52 -3.17
N HIS A 134 -6.36 6.95 -2.88
CA HIS A 134 -6.19 5.52 -2.69
C HIS A 134 -5.63 5.23 -1.30
N VAL A 135 -6.24 4.27 -0.60
CA VAL A 135 -5.88 3.84 0.74
C VAL A 135 -5.60 2.35 0.73
N SER A 136 -4.43 1.97 1.23
CA SER A 136 -3.97 0.58 1.38
C SER A 136 -3.49 0.33 2.81
N PRO A 137 -3.63 -0.88 3.34
CA PRO A 137 -3.09 -1.21 4.65
C PRO A 137 -1.57 -1.37 4.55
N GLU A 138 -0.85 -1.10 5.62
CA GLU A 138 0.55 -1.49 5.75
C GLU A 138 0.63 -3.02 5.82
N ILE A 139 1.23 -3.61 4.80
CA ILE A 139 1.52 -5.04 4.74
C ILE A 139 3.02 -5.14 4.94
N ASP A 140 3.46 -5.94 5.91
CA ASP A 140 4.86 -6.30 6.02
C ASP A 140 5.24 -7.09 4.75
N ASP A 141 5.98 -6.46 3.85
CA ASP A 141 6.52 -7.06 2.63
C ASP A 141 7.66 -8.06 2.91
N ASP A 142 7.91 -8.40 4.17
CA ASP A 142 8.71 -9.55 4.56
C ASP A 142 7.92 -10.84 4.31
N ILE A 143 7.74 -11.17 3.03
CA ILE A 143 7.58 -12.55 2.61
C ILE A 143 8.91 -13.24 2.93
N ASP A 144 9.08 -13.66 4.19
CA ASP A 144 10.23 -14.48 4.57
C ASP A 144 10.03 -15.87 3.95
N ILE A 145 10.49 -16.00 2.70
CA ILE A 145 10.47 -17.28 1.98
C ILE A 145 11.45 -18.20 2.71
N LYS A 146 10.93 -18.94 3.68
CA LYS A 146 11.63 -20.05 4.32
C LYS A 146 11.74 -21.19 3.32
N ILE A 147 12.92 -21.31 2.73
CA ILE A 147 13.28 -22.44 1.88
C ILE A 147 13.75 -23.56 2.83
N GLU A 148 12.97 -24.62 2.94
CA GLU A 148 13.40 -25.80 3.68
C GLU A 148 14.37 -26.64 2.84
N GLU A 149 15.39 -27.24 3.47
CA GLU A 149 16.38 -28.06 2.76
C GLU A 149 15.77 -29.30 2.10
N LYS A 150 14.60 -29.76 2.56
CA LYS A 150 13.86 -30.89 1.99
C LYS A 150 13.24 -30.58 0.62
N ASP A 151 12.99 -29.30 0.34
CA ASP A 151 12.28 -28.84 -0.87
C ASP A 151 13.24 -28.53 -2.03
N ILE A 152 14.54 -28.64 -1.78
CA ILE A 152 15.59 -28.34 -2.75
C ILE A 152 16.42 -29.58 -3.08
N ARG A 153 16.71 -29.74 -4.37
CA ARG A 153 17.70 -30.70 -4.86
C ARG A 153 18.94 -29.92 -5.30
N VAL A 154 20.09 -30.25 -4.72
CA VAL A 154 21.37 -29.63 -5.06
C VAL A 154 22.21 -30.62 -5.87
N ASP A 155 22.44 -30.29 -7.13
CA ASP A 155 23.29 -31.05 -8.04
C ASP A 155 24.62 -30.33 -8.23
N VAL A 156 25.73 -31.04 -8.07
CA VAL A 156 27.09 -30.51 -8.26
C VAL A 156 27.66 -31.12 -9.53
N TYR A 157 28.22 -30.29 -10.40
CA TYR A 157 28.75 -30.73 -11.69
C TYR A 157 29.95 -29.89 -12.12
N ARG A 158 30.59 -30.30 -13.22
CA ARG A 158 31.75 -29.58 -13.78
C ARG A 158 31.32 -28.29 -14.44
N SER A 159 32.02 -27.21 -14.09
CA SER A 159 31.84 -25.92 -14.76
C SER A 159 32.17 -26.05 -16.24
N SER A 160 31.24 -25.63 -17.10
CA SER A 160 31.43 -25.68 -18.56
C SER A 160 31.76 -24.27 -19.06
N GLY A 161 32.99 -24.04 -19.53
CA GLY A 161 33.42 -22.75 -20.08
C GLY A 161 34.85 -22.75 -20.63
N ALA A 162 35.21 -21.73 -21.40
CA ALA A 162 36.53 -21.53 -22.02
C ALA A 162 37.63 -21.12 -21.01
N GLY A 163 37.58 -21.64 -19.79
CA GLY A 163 38.59 -21.44 -18.76
C GLY A 163 39.67 -22.52 -18.82
N GLY A 164 40.93 -22.16 -18.52
CA GLY A 164 42.09 -23.04 -18.61
C GLY A 164 41.99 -24.34 -17.77
N GLN A 165 43.07 -25.14 -17.77
CA GLN A 165 43.13 -26.50 -17.18
C GLN A 165 42.38 -26.67 -15.85
N HIS A 166 42.44 -25.70 -14.94
CA HIS A 166 41.81 -25.76 -13.62
C HIS A 166 40.26 -25.71 -13.61
N VAL A 167 39.62 -25.11 -14.63
CA VAL A 167 38.14 -25.03 -14.72
C VAL A 167 37.52 -26.36 -15.13
N ASN A 168 38.28 -27.18 -15.86
CA ASN A 168 37.80 -28.45 -16.43
C ASN A 168 38.02 -29.67 -15.52
N THR A 169 38.75 -29.53 -14.41
CA THR A 169 39.09 -30.66 -13.51
C THR A 169 38.32 -30.67 -12.19
N THR A 170 37.75 -29.54 -11.76
CA THR A 170 37.11 -29.41 -10.44
C THR A 170 35.59 -29.29 -10.58
N ASP A 171 34.84 -30.04 -9.77
CA ASP A 171 33.37 -30.02 -9.74
C ASP A 171 32.88 -28.81 -8.92
N SER A 172 33.05 -27.60 -9.45
CA SER A 172 32.72 -26.35 -8.76
C SER A 172 31.33 -25.78 -9.06
N ALA A 173 30.66 -26.20 -10.14
CA ALA A 173 29.34 -25.67 -10.50
C ALA A 173 28.22 -26.30 -9.66
N VAL A 174 27.26 -25.48 -9.25
CA VAL A 174 26.13 -25.91 -8.41
C VAL A 174 24.83 -25.54 -9.11
N ARG A 175 23.91 -26.49 -9.19
CA ARG A 175 22.52 -26.30 -9.62
C ARG A 175 21.60 -26.63 -8.47
N ILE A 176 20.62 -25.77 -8.22
CA ILE A 176 19.60 -25.96 -7.21
C ILE A 176 18.24 -25.98 -7.90
N THR A 177 17.47 -27.03 -7.63
CA THR A 177 16.09 -27.19 -8.12
C THR A 177 15.15 -27.15 -6.94
N HIS A 178 14.20 -26.23 -6.93
CA HIS A 178 13.12 -26.22 -5.95
C HIS A 178 11.98 -27.12 -6.45
N MET A 179 11.79 -28.25 -5.78
CA MET A 179 10.85 -29.30 -6.20
C MET A 179 9.38 -28.81 -6.23
N PRO A 180 8.89 -28.03 -5.25
CA PRO A 180 7.50 -27.56 -5.28
C PRO A 180 7.18 -26.56 -6.40
N SER A 181 8.11 -25.66 -6.73
CA SER A 181 7.88 -24.63 -7.77
C SER A 181 8.42 -25.01 -9.15
N GLY A 182 9.26 -26.04 -9.25
CA GLY A 182 9.94 -26.41 -10.48
C GLY A 182 11.05 -25.44 -10.93
N ILE A 183 11.37 -24.42 -10.12
CA ILE A 183 12.40 -23.43 -10.47
C ILE A 183 13.78 -24.05 -10.34
N VAL A 184 14.57 -23.91 -11.40
CA VAL A 184 15.95 -24.37 -11.47
C VAL A 184 16.88 -23.17 -11.61
N VAL A 185 17.86 -23.06 -10.73
CA VAL A 185 18.92 -22.05 -10.79
C VAL A 185 20.29 -22.71 -10.79
N ALA A 186 21.26 -22.11 -11.47
CA ALA A 186 22.62 -22.64 -11.52
C ALA A 186 23.64 -21.51 -11.38
N CYS A 187 24.73 -21.77 -10.68
CA CYS A 187 25.84 -20.85 -10.50
C CYS A 187 27.19 -21.55 -10.72
N GLN A 188 28.04 -20.93 -11.54
CA GLN A 188 29.39 -21.42 -11.85
C GLN A 188 30.44 -20.29 -11.88
N ASN A 189 30.11 -19.12 -11.31
CA ASN A 189 30.91 -17.90 -11.44
C ASN A 189 32.18 -17.94 -10.59
N GLU A 190 32.13 -18.62 -9.44
CA GLU A 190 33.24 -18.71 -8.50
C GLU A 190 34.00 -20.03 -8.65
N ARG A 191 35.27 -20.04 -8.25
CA ARG A 191 36.08 -21.27 -8.20
C ARG A 191 35.66 -22.21 -7.05
N SER A 192 34.97 -21.66 -6.04
CA SER A 192 34.59 -22.37 -4.83
C SER A 192 33.14 -22.87 -4.90
N GLN A 193 32.94 -24.18 -4.72
CA GLN A 193 31.62 -24.80 -4.66
C GLN A 193 30.70 -24.15 -3.62
N ILE A 194 31.20 -23.86 -2.41
CA ILE A 194 30.43 -23.24 -1.32
C ILE A 194 29.89 -21.86 -1.74
N LYS A 195 30.75 -21.02 -2.33
CA LYS A 195 30.34 -19.69 -2.81
C LYS A 195 29.33 -19.77 -3.97
N ASN A 196 29.47 -20.76 -4.86
CA ASN A 196 28.49 -21.01 -5.92
C ASN A 196 27.16 -21.50 -5.34
N ARG A 197 27.17 -22.32 -4.29
CA ARG A 197 25.97 -22.74 -3.56
C ARG A 197 25.27 -21.54 -2.93
N ASP A 198 25.97 -20.71 -2.18
CA ASP A 198 25.40 -19.51 -1.53
C ASP A 198 24.79 -18.55 -2.56
N THR A 199 25.48 -18.35 -3.68
CA THR A 199 25.00 -17.50 -4.77
C THR A 199 23.77 -18.11 -5.46
N ALA A 200 23.77 -19.42 -5.70
CA ALA A 200 22.61 -20.12 -6.24
C ALA A 200 21.40 -20.05 -5.28
N PHE A 201 21.61 -20.10 -3.97
CA PHE A 201 20.54 -19.90 -2.97
C PHE A 201 19.96 -18.48 -3.02
N LYS A 202 20.80 -17.45 -3.14
CA LYS A 202 20.34 -16.06 -3.32
C LYS A 202 19.52 -15.90 -4.60
N MET A 203 19.98 -16.51 -5.71
CA MET A 203 19.25 -16.54 -6.97
C MET A 203 17.91 -17.27 -6.83
N LEU A 204 17.87 -18.39 -6.09
CA LEU A 204 16.63 -19.13 -5.84
C LEU A 204 15.64 -18.31 -5.02
N LYS A 205 16.08 -17.64 -3.96
CA LYS A 205 15.24 -16.76 -3.13
C LYS A 205 14.65 -15.62 -3.97
N ALA A 206 15.46 -14.99 -4.82
CA ALA A 206 14.98 -13.93 -5.73
C ALA A 206 13.92 -14.46 -6.71
N ARG A 207 14.14 -15.64 -7.32
CA ARG A 207 13.17 -16.24 -8.26
C ARG A 207 11.86 -16.68 -7.59
N LEU A 208 11.93 -17.20 -6.38
CA LEU A 208 10.73 -17.56 -5.62
C LEU A 208 9.94 -16.32 -5.20
N TYR A 209 10.63 -15.23 -4.89
CA TYR A 209 10.00 -13.94 -4.60
C TYR A 209 9.30 -13.36 -5.83
N GLU A 210 9.94 -13.38 -7.00
CA GLU A 210 9.30 -13.01 -8.27
C GLU A 210 8.02 -13.83 -8.53
N LEU A 211 8.07 -15.15 -8.31
CA LEU A 211 6.92 -16.04 -8.52
C LEU A 211 5.76 -15.71 -7.57
N GLU A 212 6.02 -15.46 -6.29
CA GLU A 212 4.97 -15.09 -5.32
C GLU A 212 4.40 -13.71 -5.62
N GLN A 213 5.21 -12.74 -6.05
CA GLN A 213 4.71 -11.45 -6.53
C GLN A 213 3.82 -11.61 -7.77
N GLU A 214 4.19 -12.49 -8.69
CA GLU A 214 3.41 -12.74 -9.92
C GLU A 214 2.09 -13.44 -9.60
N LYS A 215 2.07 -14.40 -8.68
CA LYS A 215 0.83 -15.00 -8.17
C LYS A 215 -0.06 -13.97 -7.46
N ALA A 216 0.52 -13.11 -6.62
CA ALA A 216 -0.24 -12.06 -5.96
C ALA A 216 -0.87 -11.10 -6.97
N LYS A 217 -0.11 -10.72 -8.01
CA LYS A 217 -0.63 -9.93 -9.14
C LYS A 217 -1.74 -10.67 -9.89
N GLU A 218 -1.57 -11.95 -10.21
CA GLU A 218 -2.60 -12.75 -10.90
C GLU A 218 -3.88 -12.91 -10.06
N GLU A 219 -3.77 -13.11 -8.74
CA GLU A 219 -4.91 -13.13 -7.82
C GLU A 219 -5.65 -11.79 -7.82
N LEU A 220 -4.91 -10.68 -7.87
CA LEU A 220 -5.47 -9.35 -8.07
C LEU A 220 -6.12 -9.21 -9.46
N GLU A 221 -5.61 -9.85 -10.50
CA GLU A 221 -6.18 -9.78 -11.86
C GLU A 221 -7.45 -10.63 -12.02
N LYS A 222 -7.48 -11.84 -11.45
CA LYS A 222 -8.61 -12.79 -11.52
C LYS A 222 -9.78 -12.35 -10.65
N ASN A 223 -9.54 -11.50 -9.65
CA ASN A 223 -10.58 -10.94 -8.79
C ASN A 223 -10.75 -9.42 -9.06
N PRO A 224 -11.51 -9.01 -10.11
CA PRO A 224 -11.59 -7.63 -10.58
C PRO A 224 -12.16 -6.64 -9.57
N GLU A 225 -12.86 -7.10 -8.52
CA GLU A 225 -13.29 -6.26 -7.40
C GLU A 225 -12.10 -5.76 -6.54
N LYS A 226 -11.02 -6.55 -6.42
CA LYS A 226 -9.77 -6.15 -5.75
C LYS A 226 -8.82 -5.36 -6.67
N LYS A 227 -8.84 -5.62 -7.99
CA LYS A 227 -8.03 -4.90 -8.99
C LYS A 227 -8.39 -3.41 -9.09
N ARG A 228 -9.69 -3.08 -8.99
CA ARG A 228 -10.18 -1.69 -8.94
C ARG A 228 -9.61 -0.91 -7.75
N HIS A 229 -9.37 -1.59 -6.63
CA HIS A 229 -8.72 -0.99 -5.47
C HIS A 229 -7.21 -0.86 -5.66
N HIS A 230 -6.50 -1.81 -6.28
CA HIS A 230 -5.03 -1.80 -6.29
C HIS A 230 -4.35 -1.09 -7.48
N LEU A 231 -4.97 -1.01 -8.67
CA LEU A 231 -4.30 -0.55 -9.91
C LEU A 231 -4.74 0.83 -10.45
N GLY A 232 -5.46 1.64 -9.66
CA GLY A 232 -5.54 3.09 -9.92
C GLY A 232 -6.14 3.54 -11.26
N PHE A 233 -6.88 2.68 -11.97
CA PHE A 233 -7.65 3.07 -13.16
C PHE A 233 -9.00 2.38 -13.15
N SER A 234 -10.05 3.14 -12.83
CA SER A 234 -11.41 2.84 -13.30
C SER A 234 -11.75 3.83 -14.40
N ASP A 235 -11.54 3.41 -15.65
CA ASP A 235 -12.10 4.10 -16.81
C ASP A 235 -13.63 3.92 -16.84
N SER A 236 -14.29 5.03 -17.19
CA SER A 236 -15.69 5.22 -17.62
C SER A 236 -16.78 5.30 -16.54
#